data_AF-Q1ZYM9-F1
#
_entry.id   AF-Q1ZYM9-F1
#
_cell.length_a   1.000
_cell.length_b   1.000
_cell.length_c   1.000
_cell.angle_alpha   90.00
_cell.angle_beta   90.00
_cell.angle_gamma   90.00
#
_symmetry.space_group_name_H-M   'P 1'
#
loop_
_entity.id
_entity.type
_entity.pdbx_description
1 polymer ?
#
loop_
_entity_poly.entity_id
_entity_poly.type
_entity_poly.pdbx_seq_one_letter_code
_entity_poly.pdbx_strand_id
1 'polypeptide(L)'
;MLDRRTLMGGILSMAGSKATGAALLGRGLRVFVATFGTETNSFSPLPTGLDAFRATMLWRPGEHPDFATEATGPLWAARERAREGRYEVIEGTCAFAMPGGPVSAQAYQLLRDEILDKLRRAM
;
A
#
# COMPACT_ATOMS: atom_id res chain seq x y z
N MET A 1 -3.75 -51.47 36.05
CA MET A 1 -5.19 -51.40 36.36
C MET A 1 -5.40 -50.19 37.29
N LEU A 2 -5.72 -49.02 36.74
CA LEU A 2 -6.83 -48.16 37.20
C LEU A 2 -6.93 -46.91 36.30
N ASP A 3 -8.18 -46.69 35.92
CA ASP A 3 -8.75 -45.66 35.06
C ASP A 3 -8.64 -44.24 35.67
N ARG A 4 -8.49 -43.22 34.83
CA ARG A 4 -8.43 -41.79 35.19
C ARG A 4 -9.54 -40.96 34.55
N ARG A 5 -10.62 -41.58 34.08
CA ARG A 5 -11.86 -40.83 33.85
C ARG A 5 -12.58 -40.61 35.18
N THR A 6 -12.52 -39.36 35.65
CA THR A 6 -13.66 -38.54 36.10
C THR A 6 -13.29 -37.68 37.32
N LEU A 7 -12.93 -36.43 37.07
CA LEU A 7 -13.20 -35.26 37.91
C LEU A 7 -13.02 -34.05 36.99
N MET A 8 -14.07 -33.68 36.24
CA MET A 8 -14.99 -32.60 36.60
C MET A 8 -14.30 -31.25 36.81
N GLY A 9 -14.57 -30.30 35.91
CA GLY A 9 -14.38 -28.88 36.15
C GLY A 9 -14.11 -28.11 34.88
N GLY A 10 -15.02 -27.20 34.52
CA GLY A 10 -15.02 -26.36 33.31
C GLY A 10 -13.67 -25.68 33.01
N ILE A 11 -13.43 -25.27 31.78
CA ILE A 11 -14.00 -24.01 31.29
C ILE A 11 -14.33 -24.14 29.80
N LEU A 12 -15.62 -23.91 29.51
CA LEU A 12 -16.17 -23.56 28.22
C LEU A 12 -15.65 -22.18 27.80
N SER A 13 -15.64 -21.93 26.49
CA SER A 13 -15.41 -20.62 25.83
C SER A 13 -13.95 -20.32 25.51
N MET A 14 -13.52 -20.20 24.25
CA MET A 14 -14.12 -19.37 23.20
C MET A 14 -13.96 -20.04 21.83
N ALA A 15 -15.07 -20.49 21.24
CA ALA A 15 -15.14 -20.71 19.80
C ALA A 15 -15.23 -19.33 19.11
N GLY A 16 -14.07 -18.71 18.90
CA GLY A 16 -13.91 -17.52 18.07
C GLY A 16 -13.33 -17.91 16.71
N SER A 17 -14.15 -17.79 15.66
CA SER A 17 -13.84 -17.87 14.22
C SER A 17 -12.38 -18.16 13.82
N LYS A 18 -12.03 -19.44 13.65
CA LYS A 18 -10.79 -19.89 12.97
C LYS A 18 -10.93 -19.97 11.45
N ALA A 19 -12.12 -19.74 10.89
CA ALA A 19 -12.42 -20.02 9.49
C ALA A 19 -11.82 -18.98 8.52
N THR A 20 -11.60 -17.73 8.94
CA THR A 20 -11.10 -16.68 8.04
C THR A 20 -9.57 -16.69 7.87
N GLY A 21 -8.83 -17.13 8.90
CA GLY A 21 -7.36 -17.15 8.87
C GLY A 21 -6.78 -18.27 7.99
N ALA A 22 -7.44 -19.42 7.92
CA ALA A 22 -6.93 -20.58 7.19
C ALA A 22 -6.97 -20.42 5.66
N ALA A 23 -7.94 -19.67 5.12
CA ALA A 23 -8.03 -19.41 3.68
C ALA A 23 -6.94 -18.44 3.17
N LEU A 24 -6.38 -17.60 4.05
CA LEU A 24 -5.24 -16.72 3.75
C LEU A 24 -3.90 -17.47 3.76
N LEU A 25 -3.82 -18.67 4.36
CA LEU A 25 -2.58 -19.45 4.41
C LEU A 25 -2.22 -20.12 3.06
N GLY A 26 -3.13 -20.12 2.09
CA GLY A 26 -2.90 -20.67 0.74
C GLY A 26 -2.54 -19.62 -0.33
N ARG A 27 -2.73 -18.34 -0.06
CA ARG A 27 -2.32 -17.23 -0.93
C ARG A 27 -1.39 -16.34 -0.12
N GLY A 28 -0.11 -16.26 -0.48
CA GLY A 28 0.83 -15.36 0.20
C GLY A 28 0.26 -13.94 0.30
N LEU A 29 0.49 -13.26 1.42
CA LEU A 29 0.05 -11.88 1.61
C LEU A 29 0.65 -11.01 0.50
N ARG A 30 -0.16 -10.15 -0.11
CA ARG A 30 0.27 -9.24 -1.19
C ARG A 30 0.01 -7.80 -0.75
N VAL A 31 1.00 -6.94 -0.90
CA VAL A 31 0.97 -5.53 -0.48
C VAL A 31 1.12 -4.66 -1.71
N PHE A 32 0.05 -3.98 -2.13
CA PHE A 32 0.11 -2.96 -3.17
C PHE A 32 0.61 -1.65 -2.58
N VAL A 33 1.61 -1.02 -3.23
CA VAL A 33 2.18 0.26 -2.77
C VAL A 33 2.18 1.27 -3.91
N ALA A 34 1.59 2.43 -3.65
CA ALA A 34 1.60 3.59 -4.53
C ALA A 34 1.69 4.85 -3.68
N THR A 35 2.18 5.95 -4.26
CA THR A 35 2.25 7.25 -3.62
C THR A 35 1.69 8.30 -4.56
N PHE A 36 0.88 9.22 -4.03
CA PHE A 36 0.42 10.40 -4.73
C PHE A 36 0.39 11.57 -3.74
N GLY A 37 1.34 12.50 -3.86
CA GLY A 37 1.49 13.56 -2.88
C GLY A 37 2.02 14.88 -3.43
N THR A 38 1.64 15.96 -2.77
CA THR A 38 2.27 17.28 -2.81
C THR A 38 1.78 18.04 -1.57
N GLU A 39 2.57 18.99 -1.07
CA GLU A 39 2.12 19.89 -0.02
C GLU A 39 1.38 21.08 -0.64
N THR A 40 0.09 21.23 -0.32
CA THR A 40 -0.77 22.24 -0.95
C THR A 40 -0.75 23.56 -0.19
N ASN A 41 -0.37 24.62 -0.89
CA ASN A 41 -0.56 26.01 -0.48
C ASN A 41 -1.78 26.61 -1.17
N SER A 42 -2.89 26.72 -0.45
CA SER A 42 -4.18 27.23 -0.97
C SER A 42 -4.16 28.70 -1.39
N PHE A 43 -3.14 29.47 -1.02
CA PHE A 43 -2.99 30.88 -1.42
C PHE A 43 -2.18 31.05 -2.72
N SER A 44 -1.53 29.98 -3.20
CA SER A 44 -0.77 30.05 -4.45
C SER A 44 -1.73 30.09 -5.65
N PRO A 45 -1.61 31.09 -6.55
CA PRO A 45 -2.44 31.18 -7.75
C PRO A 45 -1.99 30.19 -8.85
N LEU A 46 -0.82 29.55 -8.69
CA LEU A 46 -0.26 28.61 -9.67
C LEU A 46 -0.67 27.18 -9.30
N PRO A 47 -1.58 26.54 -10.07
CA PRO A 47 -2.02 25.19 -9.79
C PRO A 47 -0.91 24.18 -10.06
N THR A 48 -0.94 23.07 -9.31
CA THR A 48 -0.03 21.94 -9.52
C THR A 48 -0.60 21.04 -10.63
N GLY A 49 -0.09 21.23 -11.85
CA GLY A 49 -0.44 20.43 -13.02
C GLY A 49 0.31 19.10 -13.09
N LEU A 50 -0.02 18.26 -14.08
CA LEU A 50 0.63 16.96 -14.27
C LEU A 50 2.14 17.11 -14.55
N ASP A 51 2.54 18.17 -15.26
CA ASP A 51 3.95 18.43 -15.58
C ASP A 51 4.80 18.68 -14.34
N ALA A 52 4.21 19.20 -13.25
CA ALA A 52 4.92 19.36 -11.99
C ALA A 52 5.39 18.00 -11.45
N PHE A 53 4.54 16.96 -11.52
CA PHE A 53 4.92 15.60 -11.12
C PHE A 53 5.94 14.99 -12.08
N ARG A 54 5.79 15.21 -13.40
CA ARG A 54 6.73 14.71 -14.42
C ARG A 54 8.14 15.30 -14.24
N ALA A 55 8.21 16.58 -13.87
CA ALA A 55 9.47 17.30 -13.69
C ALA A 55 10.21 16.91 -12.40
N THR A 56 9.50 16.36 -11.40
CA THR A 56 10.07 16.05 -10.08
C THR A 56 10.20 14.55 -9.85
N MET A 57 9.07 13.87 -9.65
CA MET A 57 9.01 12.48 -9.24
C MET A 57 7.70 11.88 -9.77
N LEU A 58 7.77 11.24 -10.94
CA LEU A 58 6.68 10.42 -11.47
C LEU A 58 7.27 9.14 -12.03
N TRP A 59 7.12 8.06 -11.28
CA TRP A 59 7.62 6.75 -11.65
C TRP A 59 6.49 5.75 -11.69
N ARG A 60 6.40 5.03 -12.82
CA ARG A 60 5.49 3.90 -12.99
C ARG A 60 6.20 2.60 -12.54
N PRO A 61 5.46 1.49 -12.39
CA PRO A 61 6.05 0.19 -12.11
C PRO A 61 7.18 -0.11 -13.11
N GLY A 62 8.34 -0.50 -12.58
CA GLY A 62 9.56 -0.73 -13.38
C GLY A 62 10.47 0.50 -13.57
N GLU A 63 10.02 1.71 -13.23
CA GLU A 63 10.79 2.95 -13.36
C GLU A 63 11.28 3.49 -12.01
N HIS A 64 10.87 2.87 -10.89
CA HIS A 64 11.21 3.35 -9.56
C HIS A 64 12.72 3.30 -9.30
N PRO A 65 13.32 4.35 -8.69
CA PRO A 65 14.70 4.28 -8.22
C PRO A 65 14.90 3.15 -7.21
N ASP A 66 16.16 2.74 -7.07
CA ASP A 66 16.65 1.78 -6.08
C ASP A 66 17.06 2.46 -4.76
N PHE A 67 16.48 3.63 -4.48
CA PHE A 67 16.65 4.36 -3.22
C PHE A 67 15.34 5.05 -2.81
N ALA A 68 15.25 5.42 -1.52
CA ALA A 68 14.10 6.13 -0.98
C ALA A 68 14.08 7.60 -1.41
N THR A 69 12.89 8.09 -1.78
CA THR A 69 12.60 9.50 -2.09
C THR A 69 11.29 9.90 -1.41
N GLU A 70 10.86 11.16 -1.56
CA GLU A 70 9.53 11.60 -1.11
C GLU A 70 8.40 10.79 -1.75
N ALA A 71 8.55 10.38 -3.02
CA ALA A 71 7.54 9.53 -3.68
C ALA A 71 7.72 8.04 -3.35
N THR A 72 8.95 7.53 -3.26
CA THR A 72 9.23 6.08 -3.16
C THR A 72 9.51 5.58 -1.76
N GLY A 73 9.54 6.43 -0.73
CA GLY A 73 9.80 6.05 0.66
C GLY A 73 8.94 4.86 1.15
N PRO A 74 7.60 4.90 0.97
CA PRO A 74 6.74 3.77 1.33
C PRO A 74 7.07 2.48 0.55
N LEU A 75 7.34 2.58 -0.76
CA LEU A 75 7.70 1.45 -1.60
C LEU A 75 9.03 0.84 -1.19
N TRP A 76 10.04 1.68 -0.93
CA TRP A 76 11.34 1.27 -0.41
C TRP A 76 11.18 0.47 0.88
N ALA A 77 10.46 1.02 1.86
CA ALA A 77 10.25 0.36 3.14
C ALA A 77 9.47 -0.97 3.01
N ALA A 78 8.53 -1.06 2.06
CA ALA A 78 7.82 -2.30 1.78
C ALA A 78 8.73 -3.35 1.13
N ARG A 79 9.56 -2.95 0.15
CA ARG A 79 10.56 -3.84 -0.48
C ARG A 79 11.55 -4.39 0.54
N GLU A 80 12.06 -3.55 1.44
CA GLU A 80 12.99 -3.98 2.50
C GLU A 80 12.35 -5.07 3.39
N ARG A 81 11.12 -4.84 3.87
CA ARG A 81 10.41 -5.79 4.72
C ARG A 81 9.93 -7.05 3.99
N ALA A 82 9.73 -6.98 2.68
CA ALA A 82 9.35 -8.13 1.86
C ALA A 82 10.48 -9.18 1.79
N ARG A 83 11.74 -8.77 1.98
CA ARG A 83 12.88 -9.70 2.05
C ARG A 83 12.78 -10.71 3.20
N GLU A 84 11.97 -10.42 4.21
CA GLU A 84 11.66 -11.35 5.31
C GLU A 84 10.69 -12.47 4.89
N GLY A 85 10.22 -12.48 3.64
CA GLY A 85 9.38 -13.54 3.06
C GLY A 85 7.93 -13.55 3.53
N ARG A 86 7.48 -12.48 4.21
CA ARG A 86 6.11 -12.39 4.77
C ARG A 86 5.05 -11.98 3.76
N TYR A 87 5.45 -11.27 2.70
CA TYR A 87 4.55 -10.80 1.64
C TYR A 87 5.28 -10.50 0.35
N GLU A 88 4.53 -10.49 -0.74
CA GLU A 88 4.94 -9.96 -2.04
C GLU A 88 4.55 -8.48 -2.13
N VAL A 89 5.41 -7.64 -2.73
CA VAL A 89 5.10 -6.24 -3.02
C VAL A 89 4.63 -6.13 -4.46
N ILE A 90 3.48 -5.49 -4.65
CA ILE A 90 2.97 -5.11 -5.96
C ILE A 90 3.15 -3.60 -6.11
N GLU A 91 3.89 -3.19 -7.12
CA GLU A 91 4.24 -1.79 -7.30
C GLU A 91 3.16 -1.07 -8.10
N GLY A 92 2.66 0.03 -7.55
CA GLY A 92 1.82 1.01 -8.22
C GLY A 92 2.64 2.21 -8.70
N THR A 93 1.97 3.30 -9.03
CA THR A 93 2.65 4.57 -9.40
C THR A 93 3.10 5.30 -8.14
N CYS A 94 4.33 5.82 -8.16
CA CYS A 94 4.83 6.75 -7.15
C CYS A 94 4.99 8.14 -7.78
N ALA A 95 4.18 9.09 -7.32
CA ALA A 95 4.13 10.45 -7.81
C ALA A 95 4.23 11.47 -6.67
N PHE A 96 5.18 12.40 -6.77
CA PHE A 96 5.32 13.53 -5.86
C PHE A 96 5.70 14.81 -6.61
N ALA A 97 5.02 15.91 -6.33
CA ALA A 97 5.35 17.25 -6.85
C ALA A 97 5.82 18.16 -5.72
N MET A 98 6.73 19.10 -6.02
CA MET A 98 7.14 20.13 -5.07
C MET A 98 5.93 20.89 -4.52
N PRO A 99 5.99 21.43 -3.28
CA PRO A 99 4.93 22.23 -2.70
C PRO A 99 4.48 23.35 -3.63
N GLY A 100 3.17 23.51 -3.77
CA GLY A 100 2.58 24.39 -4.79
C GLY A 100 1.11 24.69 -4.55
N GLY A 101 0.45 25.31 -5.54
CA GLY A 101 -1.00 25.52 -5.45
C GLY A 101 -1.80 24.21 -5.55
N PRO A 102 -3.14 24.29 -5.46
CA PRO A 102 -4.00 23.11 -5.54
C PRO A 102 -3.69 22.25 -6.77
N VAL A 103 -3.71 20.92 -6.58
CA VAL A 103 -3.59 19.97 -7.69
C VAL A 103 -4.75 20.19 -8.65
N SER A 104 -4.45 20.38 -9.93
CA SER A 104 -5.48 20.52 -10.95
C SER A 104 -6.39 19.27 -10.99
N ALA A 105 -7.69 19.46 -11.24
CA ALA A 105 -8.64 18.36 -11.29
C ALA A 105 -8.21 17.29 -12.32
N GLN A 106 -7.67 17.73 -13.47
CA GLN A 106 -7.16 16.84 -14.51
C GLN A 106 -5.98 15.98 -14.01
N ALA A 107 -4.98 16.59 -13.37
CA ALA A 107 -3.83 15.84 -12.84
C ALA A 107 -4.26 14.86 -11.76
N TYR A 108 -5.16 15.28 -10.87
CA TYR A 108 -5.73 14.42 -9.83
C TYR A 108 -6.45 13.21 -10.42
N GLN A 109 -7.36 13.43 -11.36
CA GLN A 109 -8.11 12.35 -12.00
C GLN A 109 -7.20 11.37 -12.73
N LEU A 110 -6.25 11.86 -13.53
CA LEU A 110 -5.31 11.00 -14.26
C LEU A 110 -4.49 10.11 -13.33
N LEU A 111 -3.85 10.69 -12.30
CA LEU A 111 -3.00 9.94 -11.39
C LEU A 111 -3.82 9.00 -10.48
N ARG A 112 -4.97 9.47 -9.97
CA ARG A 112 -5.89 8.65 -9.18
C ARG A 112 -6.37 7.45 -9.99
N ASP A 113 -6.85 7.68 -11.21
CA ASP A 113 -7.42 6.62 -12.03
C ASP A 113 -6.34 5.62 -12.44
N GLU A 114 -5.13 6.08 -12.78
CA GLU A 114 -3.97 5.21 -13.05
C GLU A 114 -3.64 4.32 -11.84
N ILE A 115 -3.60 4.87 -10.62
CA ILE A 115 -3.31 4.13 -9.39
C ILE A 115 -4.43 3.12 -9.09
N LEU A 116 -5.69 3.54 -9.18
CA LEU A 116 -6.84 2.68 -8.89
C LEU A 116 -6.97 1.55 -9.90
N ASP A 117 -6.67 1.77 -11.17
CA ASP A 117 -6.67 0.72 -12.19
C ASP A 117 -5.56 -0.31 -11.93
N LYS A 118 -4.38 0.14 -11.50
CA LYS A 118 -3.30 -0.77 -11.08
C LYS A 118 -3.68 -1.56 -9.84
N LEU A 119 -4.30 -0.93 -8.85
CA LEU A 119 -4.81 -1.60 -7.66
C LEU A 119 -5.86 -2.66 -8.02
N ARG A 120 -6.81 -2.35 -8.92
CA ARG A 120 -7.81 -3.34 -9.38
C ARG A 120 -7.17 -4.56 -10.05
N ARG A 121 -6.13 -4.34 -10.87
CA ARG A 121 -5.36 -5.43 -11.50
C ARG A 121 -4.52 -6.23 -10.50
N ALA A 122 -4.23 -5.64 -9.34
CA ALA A 122 -3.45 -6.25 -8.28
C ALA A 122 -4.28 -7.15 -7.36
N MET A 123 -5.61 -7.00 -7.30
CA MET A 123 -6.52 -7.82 -6.48
C MET A 123 -6.78 -9.19 -7.08
#